data_AF-A0A9R1WQW6-F1
#
_entry.id   AF-A0A9R1WQW6-F1
#
_cell.length_a   1.000
_cell.length_b   1.000
_cell.length_c   1.000
_cell.angle_alpha   90.00
_cell.angle_beta   90.00
_cell.angle_gamma   90.00
#
_symmetry.space_group_name_H-M   'P 1'
#
loop_
_entity.id
_entity.type
_entity.pdbx_description
1 polymer ?
#
loop_
_entity_poly.entity_id
_entity_poly.type
_entity_poly.pdbx_seq_one_letter_code
_entity_poly.pdbx_strand_id
1 'polypeptide(L)'
;MILAYLSQIPCDKWTRSLCPTMRYGYLISNNAESINVVLKHARKLPILPLLEFFRTLIKKYNNTYESVSSVDNATYQVHEFKSGSIVDLRQKTCSCNYWQLIGCLVVM
;
A
#
# COMPACT_ATOMS: atom_id res chain seq x y z
N MET A 1 -25.40 -24.04 5.87
CA MET A 1 -25.74 -22.61 5.99
C MET A 1 -24.64 -21.70 5.42
N ILE A 2 -23.38 -21.81 5.88
CA ILE A 2 -22.26 -20.98 5.38
C ILE A 2 -21.94 -21.23 3.89
N LEU A 3 -21.99 -22.49 3.42
CA LEU A 3 -21.73 -22.81 2.01
C LEU A 3 -22.77 -22.23 1.04
N ALA A 4 -24.03 -22.19 1.45
CA ALA A 4 -25.12 -21.59 0.67
C ALA A 4 -25.04 -20.05 0.63
N TYR A 5 -24.41 -19.44 1.64
CA TYR A 5 -24.10 -18.01 1.66
C TYR A 5 -22.91 -17.70 0.74
N LEU A 6 -21.84 -18.50 0.81
CA LEU A 6 -20.66 -18.32 -0.05
C LEU A 6 -20.95 -18.58 -1.53
N SER A 7 -21.87 -19.48 -1.86
CA SER A 7 -22.27 -19.75 -3.26
C SER A 7 -23.03 -18.59 -3.91
N GLN A 8 -23.59 -17.65 -3.13
CA GLN A 8 -24.26 -16.45 -3.65
C GLN A 8 -23.27 -15.33 -3.98
N ILE A 9 -22.03 -15.42 -3.50
CA ILE A 9 -21.01 -14.41 -3.70
C ILE A 9 -20.08 -14.90 -4.83
N PRO A 10 -19.83 -14.09 -5.88
CA PRO A 10 -18.85 -14.43 -6.91
C PRO A 10 -17.50 -14.79 -6.29
N CYS A 11 -16.88 -15.86 -6.79
CA CYS A 11 -15.65 -16.45 -6.28
C CYS A 11 -14.53 -15.40 -6.12
N ASP A 12 -14.45 -14.44 -7.04
CA ASP A 12 -13.46 -13.36 -7.05
C ASP A 12 -13.52 -12.43 -5.83
N LYS A 13 -14.67 -12.38 -5.13
CA LYS A 13 -14.88 -11.49 -3.98
C LYS A 13 -14.45 -12.11 -2.65
N TRP A 14 -14.47 -13.45 -2.53
CA TRP A 14 -14.17 -14.16 -1.28
C TRP A 14 -12.98 -15.11 -1.36
N THR A 15 -12.63 -15.62 -2.55
CA THR A 15 -11.52 -16.55 -2.73
C THR A 15 -10.20 -15.81 -2.84
N ARG A 16 -9.36 -15.97 -1.81
CA ARG A 16 -8.04 -15.32 -1.68
C ARG A 16 -7.10 -15.59 -2.86
N SER A 17 -7.20 -16.74 -3.50
CA SER A 17 -6.32 -17.17 -4.59
C SER A 17 -6.76 -16.65 -5.98
N LEU A 18 -7.96 -16.09 -6.10
CA LEU A 18 -8.53 -15.64 -7.38
C LEU A 18 -8.54 -14.11 -7.52
N CYS A 19 -8.16 -13.37 -6.47
CA CYS A 19 -8.14 -11.91 -6.53
C CYS A 19 -6.97 -11.45 -7.42
N PRO A 20 -7.22 -10.78 -8.56
CA PRO A 20 -6.17 -10.38 -9.51
C PRO A 20 -5.33 -9.19 -9.00
N THR A 21 -5.78 -8.51 -7.94
CA THR A 21 -5.12 -7.35 -7.36
C THR A 21 -4.38 -7.70 -6.07
N MET A 22 -3.19 -7.12 -5.88
CA MET A 22 -2.42 -7.25 -4.64
C MET A 22 -3.22 -6.63 -3.48
N ARG A 23 -3.88 -7.47 -2.69
CA ARG A 23 -4.69 -7.03 -1.52
C ARG A 23 -3.84 -6.45 -0.39
N TYR A 24 -2.57 -6.84 -0.32
CA TYR A 24 -1.59 -6.33 0.65
C TYR A 24 -0.77 -5.22 0.00
N GLY A 25 -1.33 -4.02 -0.02
CA GLY A 25 -0.55 -2.79 -0.23
C GLY A 25 -0.07 -2.26 1.12
N TYR A 26 0.97 -1.42 1.09
CA TYR A 26 1.49 -0.70 2.27
C TYR A 26 0.39 -0.04 3.12
N LEU A 27 -0.74 0.30 2.51
CA LEU A 27 -1.86 1.02 3.12
C LEU A 27 -3.01 0.13 3.64
N ILE A 28 -3.04 -1.17 3.32
CA ILE A 28 -4.17 -2.07 3.64
C ILE A 28 -3.72 -3.26 4.51
N SER A 29 -2.47 -3.69 4.36
CA SER A 29 -1.86 -4.67 5.26
C SER A 29 -1.39 -3.99 6.54
N ASN A 30 -1.51 -4.65 7.69
CA ASN A 30 -0.86 -4.12 8.89
C ASN A 30 0.66 -4.00 8.67
N ASN A 31 1.32 -3.11 9.40
CA ASN A 31 2.75 -2.84 9.22
C ASN A 31 3.61 -4.11 9.29
N ALA A 32 3.28 -5.04 10.19
CA ALA A 32 4.01 -6.29 10.34
C ALA A 32 3.87 -7.22 9.12
N GLU A 33 2.69 -7.33 8.52
CA GLU A 33 2.45 -8.11 7.30
C GLU A 33 3.22 -7.54 6.10
N SER A 34 3.15 -6.22 5.90
CA SER A 34 3.87 -5.52 4.83
C SER A 34 5.37 -5.79 4.93
N ILE A 35 5.94 -5.56 6.12
CA ILE A 35 7.36 -5.78 6.40
C ILE A 35 7.73 -7.27 6.25
N ASN A 36 6.88 -8.21 6.70
CA ASN A 36 7.15 -9.64 6.59
C ASN A 36 7.19 -10.14 5.15
N VAL A 37 6.38 -9.58 4.25
CA VAL A 37 6.40 -9.88 2.82
C VAL A 37 7.69 -9.39 2.19
N VAL A 38 8.07 -8.13 2.47
CA VAL A 38 9.33 -7.53 1.98
C VAL A 38 10.53 -8.33 2.50
N LEU A 39 10.51 -8.77 3.75
CA LEU A 39 11.59 -9.51 4.39
C LEU A 39 11.61 -11.01 4.09
N LYS A 40 10.66 -11.54 3.31
CA LYS A 40 10.51 -12.99 3.08
C LYS A 40 11.80 -13.65 2.56
N HIS A 41 12.52 -12.96 1.67
CA HIS A 41 13.77 -13.46 1.09
C HIS A 41 15.00 -12.96 1.85
N ALA A 42 14.94 -11.73 2.38
CA ALA A 42 16.05 -11.13 3.13
C ALA A 42 16.38 -11.88 4.43
N ARG A 43 15.40 -12.50 5.08
CA ARG A 43 15.61 -13.30 6.32
C ARG A 43 16.55 -14.50 6.17
N LYS A 44 16.83 -14.93 4.94
CA LYS A 44 17.78 -16.01 4.65
C LYS A 44 19.22 -15.52 4.46
N LEU A 45 19.42 -14.20 4.45
CA LEU A 45 20.74 -13.60 4.25
C LEU A 45 21.56 -13.64 5.55
N PRO A 46 22.90 -13.74 5.43
CA PRO A 46 23.80 -13.48 6.56
C PRO A 46 23.64 -12.05 7.10
N ILE A 47 24.21 -11.79 8.28
CA ILE A 47 24.00 -10.50 8.99
C ILE A 47 24.44 -9.27 8.17
N LEU A 48 25.55 -9.37 7.43
CA LEU A 48 26.07 -8.23 6.67
C LEU A 48 25.18 -7.86 5.47
N PRO A 49 24.81 -8.79 4.55
CA PRO A 49 23.87 -8.46 3.48
C PRO A 49 22.47 -8.07 3.97
N LEU A 50 22.05 -8.60 5.12
CA LEU A 50 20.78 -8.22 5.73
C LEU A 50 20.80 -6.74 6.19
N LEU A 51 21.90 -6.28 6.79
CA LEU A 51 22.04 -4.87 7.17
C LEU A 51 22.03 -3.94 5.96
N GLU A 52 22.70 -4.31 4.87
CA GLU A 52 22.68 -3.52 3.63
C GLU A 52 21.28 -3.51 2.99
N PHE A 53 20.55 -4.62 3.07
CA PHE A 53 19.16 -4.70 2.65
C PHE A 53 18.27 -3.74 3.47
N PHE A 54 18.44 -3.68 4.78
CA PHE A 54 17.70 -2.73 5.61
C PHE A 54 18.06 -1.27 5.31
N ARG A 55 19.35 -0.98 5.12
CA ARG A 55 19.82 0.36 4.75
C ARG A 55 19.21 0.83 3.43
N THR A 56 19.18 -0.04 2.42
CA THR A 56 18.58 0.28 1.12
C THR A 56 17.07 0.42 1.20
N LEU A 57 16.39 -0.40 2.00
CA LEU A 57 14.96 -0.25 2.27
C LEU A 57 14.61 1.08 2.92
N ILE A 58 15.30 1.45 4.00
CA ILE A 58 15.04 2.71 4.71
C ILE A 58 15.28 3.90 3.79
N LYS A 59 16.37 3.87 3.01
CA LYS A 59 16.65 4.91 2.00
C LYS A 59 15.53 5.02 0.98
N LYS A 60 15.01 3.89 0.48
CA LYS A 60 13.89 3.87 -0.46
C LYS A 60 12.63 4.48 0.15
N TYR A 61 12.28 4.11 1.38
CA TYR A 61 11.12 4.67 2.08
C TYR A 61 11.26 6.17 2.33
N ASN A 62 12.44 6.64 2.77
CA ASN A 62 12.70 8.05 2.98
C ASN A 62 12.53 8.87 1.70
N ASN A 63 13.06 8.39 0.57
CA ASN A 63 12.86 9.03 -0.72
C ASN A 63 11.38 9.09 -1.14
N THR A 64 10.55 8.12 -0.70
CA THR A 64 9.09 8.15 -0.93
C THR A 64 8.39 9.20 -0.07
N TYR A 65 8.85 9.47 1.15
CA TYR A 65 8.32 10.59 1.94
C TYR A 65 8.75 11.95 1.35
N GLU A 66 9.96 12.05 0.82
CA GLU A 66 10.46 13.26 0.15
C GLU A 66 9.69 13.60 -1.13
N SER A 67 9.03 12.62 -1.77
CA SER A 67 8.14 12.87 -2.90
C SER A 67 6.76 13.40 -2.48
N VAL A 68 6.51 13.59 -1.18
CA VAL A 68 5.27 14.15 -0.64
C VAL A 68 5.54 15.52 -0.02
N SER A 69 4.94 16.58 -0.56
CA SER A 69 4.96 17.91 0.04
C SER A 69 3.61 18.25 0.67
N SER A 70 3.64 18.93 1.82
CA SER A 70 2.43 19.49 2.42
C SER A 70 2.04 20.75 1.67
N VAL A 71 0.79 20.82 1.20
CA VAL A 71 0.20 22.03 0.62
C VAL A 71 -0.60 22.78 1.68
N ASP A 72 -1.34 22.04 2.51
CA ASP A 72 -2.10 22.52 3.66
C ASP A 72 -2.16 21.41 4.74
N ASN A 73 -2.73 21.69 5.91
CA ASN A 73 -2.78 20.77 7.06
C ASN A 73 -3.47 19.41 6.77
N ALA A 74 -4.25 19.30 5.70
CA ALA A 74 -4.88 18.05 5.27
C ALA A 74 -4.68 17.73 3.78
N THR A 75 -3.85 18.51 3.08
CA THR A 75 -3.68 18.42 1.64
C THR A 75 -2.21 18.21 1.31
N TYR A 76 -1.92 17.12 0.60
CA TYR A 76 -0.58 16.68 0.29
C TYR A 76 -0.40 16.51 -1.20
N GLN A 77 0.73 16.94 -1.74
CA GLN A 77 1.10 16.75 -3.13
C GLN A 77 2.12 15.62 -3.25
N VAL A 78 1.72 14.55 -3.92
CA VAL A 78 2.53 13.36 -4.18
C VAL A 78 3.13 13.45 -5.57
N HIS A 79 4.46 13.49 -5.67
CA HIS A 79 5.23 13.74 -6.89
C HIS A 79 5.55 12.45 -7.67
N GLU A 80 4.95 11.32 -7.28
CA GLU A 80 5.23 9.99 -7.84
C GLU A 80 4.58 9.75 -9.22
N PHE A 81 3.49 10.46 -9.55
CA PHE A 81 2.83 10.38 -10.85
C PHE A 81 3.26 11.54 -11.74
N LYS A 82 3.36 11.34 -13.07
CA LYS A 82 3.98 12.24 -14.08
C LYS A 82 3.55 13.73 -14.07
N SER A 83 2.55 14.11 -13.29
CA SER A 83 2.06 15.49 -13.13
C SER A 83 1.95 15.97 -11.67
N GLY A 84 2.40 15.17 -10.70
CA GLY A 84 2.01 15.32 -9.29
C GLY A 84 0.52 15.01 -9.09
N SER A 85 0.18 14.40 -7.96
CA SER A 85 -1.21 14.15 -7.56
C SER A 85 -1.48 14.82 -6.22
N ILE A 86 -2.55 15.59 -6.14
CA ILE A 86 -2.96 16.25 -4.90
C ILE A 86 -3.92 15.32 -4.20
N VAL A 87 -3.64 15.01 -2.94
CA VAL A 87 -4.44 14.18 -2.04
C VAL A 87 -4.99 15.08 -0.95
N ASP A 88 -6.32 15.16 -0.85
CA ASP A 88 -7.04 15.82 0.23
C ASP A 88 -7.61 14.75 1.18
N LEU A 89 -7.08 14.71 2.41
CA LEU A 89 -7.48 13.75 3.43
C LEU A 89 -8.83 14.12 4.09
N ARG A 90 -9.22 15.40 4.09
CA ARG A 90 -10.53 15.82 4.62
C ARG A 90 -11.65 15.37 3.71
N GLN A 91 -11.46 15.55 2.41
CA GLN A 91 -12.44 15.15 1.40
C GLN A 91 -12.29 13.69 0.98
N LYS A 92 -11.21 13.02 1.38
CA LYS A 92 -10.87 11.64 0.97
C LYS A 92 -10.76 11.51 -0.55
N THR A 93 -10.22 12.55 -1.19
CA THR A 93 -10.09 12.64 -2.64
C THR A 93 -8.64 12.77 -3.06
N CYS A 94 -8.34 12.31 -4.27
CA CYS A 94 -7.09 12.56 -4.95
C CYS A 94 -7.37 12.93 -6.40
N SER A 95 -6.61 13.89 -6.94
CA SER A 95 -6.73 14.37 -8.31
C SER A 95 -6.53 13.28 -9.38
N CYS A 96 -5.80 12.20 -9.07
CA CYS A 96 -5.62 11.08 -9.98
C CYS A 96 -6.67 9.96 -9.84
N ASN A 97 -7.59 10.05 -8.86
CA ASN A 97 -8.59 9.04 -8.48
C ASN A 97 -8.06 7.65 -8.11
N TYR A 98 -6.76 7.38 -8.32
CA TYR A 98 -6.13 6.10 -8.08
C TYR A 98 -6.32 5.64 -6.63
N TRP A 99 -6.05 6.53 -5.67
CA TRP A 99 -6.12 6.22 -4.24
C TRP A 99 -7.55 5.97 -3.73
N GLN A 100 -8.56 6.57 -4.37
CA GLN A 100 -9.97 6.25 -4.13
C GLN A 100 -10.33 4.88 -4.71
N LEU A 101 -9.85 4.56 -5.93
CA LEU A 101 -10.13 3.28 -6.60
C LEU A 101 -9.54 2.08 -5.86
N ILE A 102 -8.34 2.21 -5.30
CA ILE A 102 -7.72 1.16 -4.48
C ILE A 102 -8.21 1.18 -3.02
N GLY A 103 -9.15 2.08 -2.69
CA GLY A 103 -9.79 2.18 -1.39
C GLY A 103 -8.94 2.84 -0.30
N CYS A 104 -7.71 3.25 -0.57
CA CYS A 104 -6.78 3.78 0.44
C CYS A 104 -7.28 5.04 1.15
N LEU A 105 -7.96 5.94 0.44
CA LEU A 105 -8.56 7.15 1.06
C LEU A 105 -9.88 6.87 1.77
N VAL A 106 -10.50 5.71 1.51
CA VAL A 106 -11.77 5.32 2.12
C VAL A 106 -11.54 4.65 3.48
N VAL A 107 -10.38 4.00 3.68
CA VAL A 107 -10.02 3.31 4.94
C VAL A 107 -9.37 4.23 5.99
N MET A 108 -8.85 5.40 5.61
CA MET A 108 -8.30 6.42 6.53
C MET A 108 -9.43 7.28 7.12
#